data_AF-A0AA42ZEH2-F1
#
_entry.id   AF-A0AA42ZEH2-F1
#
_cell.length_a   1.000
_cell.length_b   1.000
_cell.length_c   1.000
_cell.angle_alpha   90.00
_cell.angle_beta   90.00
_cell.angle_gamma   90.00
#
_symmetry.space_group_name_H-M   'P 1'
#
loop_
_entity.id
_entity.type
_entity.pdbx_description
1 polymer ?
#
loop_
_entity_poly.entity_id
_entity_poly.type
_entity_poly.pdbx_seq_one_letter_code
_entity_poly.pdbx_strand_id
1 'polypeptide(L)'
;MLKLTCVIGAFLMIASCGVVLGQSISLDHVDGMTPGGDLEIDVPITFYLRVTADNHDYAAIANGFRVYSLSGVNWDTTIADTTGTLGGEQFDFVFVIRQQNTDGLAADTVWFSGSRLFTVGMPAGFDDVAFTIQIGPIGSDYVGRAICLDSSWVPPQNRWMWYYPYQNVFPSWDGPHCFNVECDAVRTDTDGDGIADACDNCPDLFNPLQENADGDWPGDSCDVCLYDPYDDADGDGVCADVDNCPTVDNPTQTDEDQDGLGDACDNCPTVSNADQADDDGDNFGDICDNCPNDDNPGQEDGDIDGIGDECDNCPTQYNPQQENSDGDEFGNLCDPCPADPANDADGDDLCAADDNCPTVYNPDQTDSDGDGVGDACAAMFECVGIRGNIDADPTDEITITDLVYLVDFMFTGGPAPPVFEEADMDANGGIDISDLVLLVDYMFTGGPAPEPCP
;
A
#
# COMPACT_ATOMS: atom_id res chain seq x y z
N MET A 1 13.64 -70.96 -44.78
CA MET A 1 12.93 -70.89 -46.07
C MET A 1 11.44 -70.85 -45.79
N LEU A 2 10.71 -69.93 -46.46
CA LEU A 2 9.23 -69.79 -46.51
C LEU A 2 8.56 -69.38 -45.17
N LYS A 3 7.52 -68.54 -45.11
CA LYS A 3 6.74 -67.64 -46.01
C LYS A 3 5.80 -66.86 -45.07
N LEU A 4 5.58 -65.55 -45.28
CA LEU A 4 4.30 -64.90 -45.67
C LEU A 4 3.03 -65.52 -45.02
N THR A 5 2.04 -64.83 -44.42
CA THR A 5 1.39 -63.53 -44.71
C THR A 5 0.29 -63.31 -43.66
N CYS A 6 -0.08 -62.09 -43.27
CA CYS A 6 -1.50 -61.72 -43.16
C CYS A 6 -1.69 -60.19 -43.22
N VAL A 7 -2.60 -59.78 -44.10
CA VAL A 7 -3.03 -58.42 -44.40
C VAL A 7 -4.36 -58.17 -43.68
N ILE A 8 -4.43 -57.03 -43.00
CA ILE A 8 -5.55 -56.10 -42.74
C ILE A 8 -6.97 -56.68 -42.62
N GLY A 9 -7.54 -56.49 -41.42
CA GLY A 9 -8.98 -56.45 -41.15
C GLY A 9 -9.20 -55.74 -39.81
N ALA A 10 -9.46 -54.44 -39.86
CA ALA A 10 -9.53 -53.53 -38.72
C ALA A 10 -10.83 -53.70 -37.94
N PHE A 11 -10.73 -54.23 -36.72
CA PHE A 11 -11.43 -53.82 -35.49
C PHE A 11 -10.92 -54.74 -34.38
N LEU A 12 -9.99 -54.26 -33.54
CA LEU A 12 -9.71 -54.90 -32.27
C LEU A 12 -9.07 -53.89 -31.31
N MET A 13 -9.73 -53.67 -30.18
CA MET A 13 -9.06 -53.24 -28.96
C MET A 13 -7.83 -54.11 -28.78
N ILE A 14 -6.65 -53.51 -28.87
CA ILE A 14 -5.43 -54.15 -28.41
C ILE A 14 -5.29 -53.73 -26.95
N ALA A 15 -5.85 -54.54 -26.06
CA ALA A 15 -5.32 -54.66 -24.72
C ALA A 15 -3.90 -55.24 -24.88
N SER A 16 -2.89 -54.36 -24.93
CA SER A 16 -1.49 -54.77 -24.90
C SER A 16 -1.13 -55.12 -23.46
N CYS A 17 -1.28 -56.40 -23.13
CA CYS A 17 -0.66 -56.98 -21.94
C CYS A 17 0.87 -57.00 -22.13
N GLY A 18 1.55 -56.11 -21.38
CA GLY A 18 2.90 -56.31 -20.85
C GLY A 18 4.07 -56.04 -21.78
N VAL A 19 4.59 -54.81 -21.73
CA VAL A 19 5.94 -54.53 -21.18
C VAL A 19 5.90 -53.10 -20.59
N VAL A 20 5.93 -52.93 -19.26
CA VAL A 20 6.22 -51.61 -18.67
C VAL A 20 7.73 -51.41 -18.83
N LEU A 21 8.13 -50.70 -19.88
CA LEU A 21 9.53 -50.36 -20.14
C LEU A 21 9.82 -48.95 -19.63
N GLY A 22 10.06 -48.87 -18.32
CA GLY A 22 10.78 -47.75 -17.70
C GLY A 22 9.90 -46.72 -17.00
N GLN A 23 10.55 -45.99 -16.09
CA GLN A 23 9.95 -44.87 -15.38
C GLN A 23 9.78 -43.64 -16.30
N SER A 24 8.58 -43.05 -16.35
CA SER A 24 8.31 -41.89 -17.21
C SER A 24 7.26 -40.94 -16.65
N ILE A 25 7.28 -39.72 -17.18
CA ILE A 25 6.24 -38.72 -17.04
C ILE A 25 5.93 -38.23 -18.46
N SER A 26 4.65 -38.10 -18.79
CA SER A 26 4.19 -37.74 -20.13
C SER A 26 2.92 -36.90 -20.09
N LEU A 27 2.67 -36.15 -21.16
CA LEU A 27 1.39 -35.49 -21.36
C LEU A 27 0.36 -36.51 -21.88
N ASP A 28 -0.72 -36.70 -21.14
CA ASP A 28 -1.77 -37.68 -21.45
C ASP A 28 -2.79 -37.10 -22.45
N HIS A 29 -3.38 -35.96 -22.10
CA HIS A 29 -4.27 -35.17 -22.95
C HIS A 29 -4.36 -33.73 -22.44
N VAL A 30 -5.02 -32.87 -23.20
CA VAL A 30 -5.29 -31.46 -22.87
C VAL A 30 -6.77 -31.19 -23.11
N ASP A 31 -7.43 -30.57 -22.14
CA ASP A 31 -8.79 -30.02 -22.28
C ASP A 31 -8.71 -28.53 -22.64
N GLY A 32 -9.75 -28.02 -23.30
CA GLY A 32 -9.78 -26.64 -23.82
C GLY A 32 -9.13 -26.50 -25.20
N MET A 33 -9.13 -27.57 -26.00
CA MET A 33 -8.57 -27.54 -27.34
C MET A 33 -9.65 -27.39 -28.42
N THR A 34 -9.30 -26.70 -29.51
CA THR A 34 -10.08 -26.71 -30.74
C THR A 34 -10.13 -28.12 -31.35
N PRO A 35 -11.08 -28.42 -32.25
CA PRO A 35 -11.07 -29.68 -33.01
C PRO A 35 -9.79 -29.91 -33.84
N GLY A 36 -9.03 -28.85 -34.13
CA GLY A 36 -7.74 -28.87 -34.82
C GLY A 36 -6.57 -29.33 -33.95
N GLY A 37 -6.73 -29.34 -32.62
CA GLY A 37 -5.67 -29.67 -31.68
C GLY A 37 -4.81 -28.48 -31.26
N ASP A 38 -5.34 -27.25 -31.35
CA ASP A 38 -4.75 -26.02 -30.81
C ASP A 38 -5.52 -25.57 -29.56
N LEU A 39 -4.96 -24.66 -28.76
CA LEU A 39 -5.62 -24.15 -27.54
C LEU A 39 -6.72 -23.16 -27.92
N GLU A 40 -7.92 -23.35 -27.37
CA GLU A 40 -9.07 -22.50 -27.65
C GLU A 40 -9.08 -21.27 -26.72
N ILE A 41 -9.33 -20.09 -27.30
CA ILE A 41 -9.53 -18.84 -26.53
C ILE A 41 -10.82 -18.87 -25.70
N ASP A 42 -10.85 -18.05 -24.64
CA ASP A 42 -11.99 -17.87 -23.73
C ASP A 42 -12.46 -19.13 -23.00
N VAL A 43 -11.68 -20.21 -23.02
CA VAL A 43 -11.91 -21.41 -22.22
C VAL A 43 -10.67 -21.75 -21.39
N PRO A 44 -10.83 -22.25 -20.15
CA PRO A 44 -9.68 -22.70 -19.37
C PRO A 44 -9.00 -23.91 -20.02
N ILE A 45 -7.66 -23.92 -20.04
CA ILE A 45 -6.86 -25.00 -20.61
C ILE A 45 -6.36 -25.90 -19.48
N THR A 46 -6.56 -27.21 -19.56
CA THR A 46 -6.10 -28.16 -18.52
C THR A 46 -5.19 -29.23 -19.10
N PHE A 47 -3.94 -29.27 -18.64
CA PHE A 47 -2.96 -30.29 -18.99
C PHE A 47 -3.04 -31.47 -18.03
N TYR A 48 -3.25 -32.68 -18.54
CA TYR A 48 -3.31 -33.92 -17.77
C TYR A 48 -2.00 -34.70 -17.91
N LEU A 49 -1.33 -34.99 -16.80
CA LEU A 49 0.02 -35.56 -16.78
C LEU A 49 0.01 -36.99 -16.23
N ARG A 50 0.47 -37.93 -17.04
CA ARG A 50 0.58 -39.35 -16.68
C ARG A 50 1.95 -39.66 -16.09
N VAL A 51 1.96 -40.45 -15.02
CA VAL A 51 3.17 -40.92 -14.32
C VAL A 51 3.21 -42.44 -14.34
N THR A 52 4.32 -43.03 -14.80
CA THR A 52 4.49 -44.49 -14.88
C THR A 52 5.74 -44.98 -14.16
N ALA A 53 5.60 -45.86 -13.17
CA ALA A 53 6.72 -46.47 -12.46
C ALA A 53 7.24 -47.76 -13.12
N ASP A 54 8.54 -48.02 -12.97
CA ASP A 54 9.13 -49.29 -13.38
C ASP A 54 8.80 -50.41 -12.36
N ASN A 55 9.60 -51.47 -12.30
CA ASN A 55 9.35 -52.58 -11.38
C ASN A 55 9.89 -52.34 -9.94
N HIS A 56 10.07 -51.08 -9.53
CA HIS A 56 10.51 -50.66 -8.20
C HIS A 56 9.50 -49.76 -7.49
N ASP A 57 9.52 -49.83 -6.16
CA ASP A 57 8.74 -48.97 -5.26
C ASP A 57 9.49 -47.67 -4.93
N TYR A 58 8.86 -46.51 -5.07
CA TYR A 58 9.47 -45.21 -4.77
C TYR A 58 8.88 -44.56 -3.52
N ALA A 59 9.77 -44.07 -2.65
CA ALA A 59 9.38 -43.45 -1.38
C ALA A 59 9.21 -41.93 -1.48
N ALA A 60 9.73 -41.29 -2.53
CA ALA A 60 9.52 -39.86 -2.77
C ALA A 60 9.60 -39.50 -4.25
N ILE A 61 8.95 -38.39 -4.60
CA ILE A 61 9.02 -37.72 -5.90
C ILE A 61 9.30 -36.23 -5.69
N ALA A 62 10.04 -35.62 -6.61
CA ALA A 62 10.24 -34.17 -6.64
C ALA A 62 10.58 -33.71 -8.06
N ASN A 63 9.92 -32.65 -8.51
CA ASN A 63 10.31 -31.63 -9.50
C ASN A 63 9.02 -30.81 -9.80
N GLY A 64 8.80 -30.39 -11.03
CA GLY A 64 7.74 -29.48 -11.41
C GLY A 64 7.74 -29.21 -12.91
N PHE A 65 6.78 -28.42 -13.33
CA PHE A 65 6.61 -27.97 -14.69
C PHE A 65 6.63 -26.45 -14.76
N ARG A 66 6.88 -25.95 -15.95
CA ARG A 66 6.65 -24.55 -16.31
C ARG A 66 5.68 -24.49 -17.48
N VAL A 67 4.72 -23.59 -17.40
CA VAL A 67 3.88 -23.16 -18.51
C VAL A 67 4.38 -21.79 -18.94
N TYR A 68 4.71 -21.61 -20.21
CA TYR A 68 5.34 -20.37 -20.68
C TYR A 68 5.00 -20.09 -22.14
N SER A 69 5.06 -18.82 -22.53
CA SER A 69 4.93 -18.40 -23.92
C SER A 69 6.19 -17.67 -24.39
N LEU A 70 6.79 -18.11 -25.51
CA LEU A 70 7.88 -17.38 -26.16
C LEU A 70 7.38 -16.20 -27.00
N SER A 71 6.08 -16.20 -27.32
CA SER A 71 5.36 -15.19 -28.07
C SER A 71 4.64 -14.18 -27.18
N GLY A 72 4.81 -14.26 -25.85
CA GLY A 72 4.23 -13.31 -24.90
C GLY A 72 2.71 -13.40 -24.74
N VAL A 73 2.17 -14.62 -24.76
CA VAL A 73 0.79 -14.88 -24.32
C VAL A 73 0.73 -14.80 -22.80
N ASN A 74 -0.27 -14.09 -22.28
CA ASN A 74 -0.55 -14.02 -20.85
C ASN A 74 -1.88 -14.70 -20.52
N TRP A 75 -2.05 -15.06 -19.24
CA TRP A 75 -3.27 -15.65 -18.69
C TRP A 75 -3.37 -15.31 -17.20
N ASP A 76 -4.57 -15.29 -16.65
CA ASP A 76 -4.77 -14.72 -15.30
C ASP A 76 -4.48 -15.69 -14.15
N THR A 77 -4.52 -16.99 -14.40
CA THR A 77 -4.43 -18.00 -13.34
C THR A 77 -3.65 -19.23 -13.77
N THR A 78 -2.87 -19.81 -12.87
CA THR A 78 -2.30 -21.16 -13.00
C THR A 78 -2.62 -21.98 -11.76
N ILE A 79 -3.37 -23.06 -11.92
CA ILE A 79 -3.79 -23.95 -10.83
C ILE A 79 -3.23 -25.35 -11.08
N ALA A 80 -2.32 -25.79 -10.21
CA ALA A 80 -1.83 -27.16 -10.18
C ALA A 80 -2.55 -27.99 -9.11
N ASP A 81 -2.94 -29.22 -9.45
CA ASP A 81 -3.57 -30.17 -8.53
C ASP A 81 -3.08 -31.61 -8.81
N THR A 82 -3.38 -32.53 -7.90
CA THR A 82 -3.22 -33.97 -8.10
C THR A 82 -4.51 -34.61 -8.55
N THR A 83 -4.39 -35.58 -9.43
CA THR A 83 -5.48 -36.48 -9.82
C THR A 83 -5.16 -37.92 -9.41
N GLY A 84 -6.19 -38.74 -9.29
CA GLY A 84 -6.02 -40.16 -8.94
C GLY A 84 -5.54 -40.38 -7.51
N THR A 85 -4.73 -41.42 -7.30
CA THR A 85 -4.39 -41.93 -5.95
C THR A 85 -3.12 -41.32 -5.33
N LEU A 86 -2.38 -40.51 -6.09
CA LEU A 86 -1.06 -40.02 -5.68
C LEU A 86 -1.08 -38.98 -4.54
N GLY A 87 -2.02 -38.04 -4.58
CA GLY A 87 -2.08 -36.93 -3.62
C GLY A 87 -2.53 -37.30 -2.20
N GLY A 88 -3.35 -38.36 -2.04
CA GLY A 88 -4.01 -38.68 -0.77
C GLY A 88 -3.86 -40.10 -0.23
N GLU A 89 -3.52 -41.10 -1.06
CA GLU A 89 -3.37 -42.50 -0.62
C GLU A 89 -1.90 -42.98 -0.61
N GLN A 90 -1.06 -42.31 -1.40
CA GLN A 90 0.32 -42.71 -1.67
C GLN A 90 1.35 -41.79 -1.01
N PHE A 91 1.07 -40.50 -0.79
CA PHE A 91 2.03 -39.57 -0.16
C PHE A 91 1.40 -38.79 1.01
N ASP A 92 1.26 -39.45 2.18
CA ASP A 92 0.47 -38.97 3.33
C ASP A 92 1.00 -37.73 4.09
N PHE A 93 2.29 -37.36 4.00
CA PHE A 93 2.91 -36.40 4.95
C PHE A 93 3.48 -35.11 4.35
N VAL A 94 3.85 -35.08 3.07
CA VAL A 94 4.53 -33.94 2.42
C VAL A 94 4.19 -33.95 0.93
N PHE A 95 2.91 -33.86 0.55
CA PHE A 95 2.59 -33.48 -0.82
C PHE A 95 2.49 -31.95 -0.88
N VAL A 96 3.46 -31.32 -1.53
CA VAL A 96 3.53 -29.85 -1.64
C VAL A 96 3.38 -29.48 -3.09
N ILE A 97 2.32 -28.73 -3.37
CA ILE A 97 2.18 -27.94 -4.59
C ILE A 97 2.67 -26.53 -4.29
N ARG A 98 3.74 -26.09 -4.96
CA ARG A 98 4.16 -24.68 -4.91
C ARG A 98 4.03 -24.09 -6.29
N GLN A 99 3.37 -22.95 -6.37
CA GLN A 99 3.25 -22.18 -7.58
C GLN A 99 4.15 -20.95 -7.46
N GLN A 100 4.91 -20.64 -8.51
CA GLN A 100 5.82 -19.49 -8.58
C GLN A 100 5.56 -18.77 -9.90
N ASN A 101 5.23 -17.48 -9.80
CA ASN A 101 4.68 -16.67 -10.90
C ASN A 101 3.40 -17.33 -11.41
N THR A 102 2.23 -16.84 -10.96
CA THR A 102 0.91 -17.38 -11.36
C THR A 102 0.08 -16.29 -12.03
N ASP A 103 0.80 -15.32 -12.59
CA ASP A 103 0.31 -14.09 -13.17
C ASP A 103 0.33 -14.16 -14.71
N GLY A 104 0.84 -15.25 -15.28
CA GLY A 104 0.90 -15.48 -16.72
C GLY A 104 1.79 -14.53 -17.51
N LEU A 105 2.46 -13.57 -16.87
CA LEU A 105 3.32 -12.57 -17.50
C LEU A 105 4.70 -13.12 -17.91
N ALA A 106 5.00 -14.37 -17.54
CA ALA A 106 6.27 -15.04 -17.82
C ALA A 106 6.10 -16.58 -17.87
N ALA A 107 7.06 -17.32 -17.33
CA ALA A 107 6.92 -18.75 -17.12
C ALA A 107 6.32 -19.02 -15.75
N ASP A 108 5.09 -19.50 -15.73
CA ASP A 108 4.43 -19.96 -14.51
C ASP A 108 4.96 -21.33 -14.13
N THR A 109 5.57 -21.44 -12.95
CA THR A 109 6.24 -22.67 -12.51
C THR A 109 5.45 -23.33 -11.39
N VAL A 110 5.07 -24.58 -11.60
CA VAL A 110 4.35 -25.41 -10.63
C VAL A 110 5.20 -26.58 -10.18
N TRP A 111 5.22 -26.81 -8.88
CA TRP A 111 6.09 -27.75 -8.23
C TRP A 111 5.30 -28.85 -7.57
N PHE A 112 5.74 -30.09 -7.75
CA PHE A 112 5.17 -31.26 -7.11
C PHE A 112 6.27 -32.00 -6.35
N SER A 113 6.11 -32.12 -5.04
CA SER A 113 6.96 -32.98 -4.22
C SER A 113 6.11 -33.79 -3.27
N GLY A 114 6.41 -35.08 -3.17
CA GLY A 114 5.71 -36.06 -2.34
C GLY A 114 6.72 -36.95 -1.63
N SER A 115 6.52 -37.25 -0.34
CA SER A 115 7.28 -38.31 0.33
C SER A 115 6.40 -39.13 1.27
N ARG A 116 6.68 -40.43 1.35
CA ARG A 116 6.02 -41.33 2.30
C ARG A 116 7.06 -41.86 3.28
N LEU A 117 6.86 -41.53 4.55
CA LEU A 117 7.79 -41.95 5.61
C LEU A 117 7.58 -43.43 5.93
N PHE A 118 8.69 -44.17 6.03
CA PHE A 118 8.73 -45.57 6.51
C PHE A 118 8.02 -46.63 5.65
N THR A 119 7.44 -46.27 4.49
CA THR A 119 6.76 -47.21 3.59
C THR A 119 6.80 -46.73 2.12
N VAL A 120 6.19 -47.50 1.21
CA VAL A 120 6.14 -47.23 -0.23
C VAL A 120 5.17 -46.10 -0.53
N GLY A 121 5.66 -45.08 -1.24
CA GLY A 121 4.84 -44.01 -1.77
C GLY A 121 4.16 -44.44 -3.06
N MET A 122 4.92 -44.42 -4.15
CA MET A 122 4.49 -44.88 -5.47
C MET A 122 4.90 -46.34 -5.68
N PRO A 123 3.96 -47.27 -5.90
CA PRO A 123 4.24 -48.70 -6.02
C PRO A 123 4.89 -49.07 -7.36
N ALA A 124 5.57 -50.22 -7.39
CA ALA A 124 6.06 -50.83 -8.62
C ALA A 124 4.92 -51.04 -9.64
N GLY A 125 5.16 -50.61 -10.88
CA GLY A 125 4.19 -50.67 -11.98
C GLY A 125 3.05 -49.67 -11.87
N PHE A 126 3.19 -48.61 -11.05
CA PHE A 126 2.24 -47.50 -11.02
C PHE A 126 2.03 -46.91 -12.42
N ASP A 127 0.79 -46.60 -12.78
CA ASP A 127 0.41 -45.99 -14.05
C ASP A 127 -0.93 -45.28 -13.85
N ASP A 128 -0.89 -43.95 -13.71
CA ASP A 128 -2.09 -43.12 -13.52
C ASP A 128 -1.86 -41.70 -14.04
N VAL A 129 -2.97 -41.00 -14.32
CA VAL A 129 -2.95 -39.54 -14.52
C VAL A 129 -2.86 -38.92 -13.13
N ALA A 130 -1.71 -38.33 -12.85
CA ALA A 130 -1.28 -37.98 -11.50
C ALA A 130 -1.43 -36.50 -11.16
N PHE A 131 -1.26 -35.64 -12.17
CA PHE A 131 -1.22 -34.19 -12.00
C PHE A 131 -2.06 -33.51 -13.05
N THR A 132 -2.66 -32.40 -12.66
CA THR A 132 -3.28 -31.44 -13.56
C THR A 132 -2.63 -30.08 -13.39
N ILE A 133 -2.49 -29.37 -14.50
CA ILE A 133 -2.13 -27.95 -14.52
C ILE A 133 -3.17 -27.26 -15.37
N GLN A 134 -3.96 -26.39 -14.75
CA GLN A 134 -4.96 -25.58 -15.43
C GLN A 134 -4.45 -24.15 -15.54
N ILE A 135 -4.53 -23.56 -16.74
CA ILE A 135 -4.36 -22.12 -16.93
C ILE A 135 -5.69 -21.46 -17.21
N GLY A 136 -5.79 -20.17 -16.89
CA GLY A 136 -6.97 -19.35 -17.13
C GLY A 136 -7.32 -19.27 -18.62
N PRO A 137 -8.55 -18.81 -18.94
CA PRO A 137 -8.90 -18.49 -20.32
C PRO A 137 -7.84 -17.60 -20.97
N ILE A 138 -7.57 -17.85 -22.24
CA ILE A 138 -6.61 -17.08 -23.04
C ILE A 138 -7.43 -16.08 -23.86
N GLY A 139 -7.08 -14.80 -23.82
CA GLY A 139 -7.75 -13.75 -24.58
C GLY A 139 -7.55 -13.88 -26.10
N SER A 140 -8.49 -13.33 -26.86
CA SER A 140 -8.48 -13.27 -28.34
C SER A 140 -7.24 -12.60 -28.92
N ASP A 141 -6.67 -11.59 -28.24
CA ASP A 141 -5.44 -10.85 -28.63
C ASP A 141 -4.21 -11.76 -28.83
N TYR A 142 -4.28 -12.98 -28.32
CA TYR A 142 -3.21 -13.96 -28.36
C TYR A 142 -3.36 -15.00 -29.48
N VAL A 143 -4.40 -14.92 -30.32
CA VAL A 143 -4.56 -15.81 -31.48
C VAL A 143 -3.31 -15.78 -32.37
N GLY A 144 -2.87 -16.96 -32.83
CA GLY A 144 -1.65 -17.13 -33.64
C GLY A 144 -0.34 -17.16 -32.83
N ARG A 145 -0.39 -16.95 -31.51
CA ARG A 145 0.75 -17.14 -30.60
C ARG A 145 0.77 -18.58 -30.05
N ALA A 146 1.77 -18.92 -29.24
CA ALA A 146 1.93 -20.28 -28.71
C ALA A 146 2.22 -20.32 -27.20
N ILE A 147 1.70 -21.37 -26.55
CA ILE A 147 1.98 -21.72 -25.15
C ILE A 147 2.67 -23.08 -25.11
N CYS A 148 3.68 -23.21 -24.25
CA CYS A 148 4.46 -24.42 -24.06
C CYS A 148 4.40 -24.91 -22.61
N LEU A 149 4.29 -26.23 -22.45
CA LEU A 149 4.46 -26.95 -21.19
C LEU A 149 5.77 -27.73 -21.20
N ASP A 150 6.61 -27.53 -20.18
CA ASP A 150 7.90 -28.21 -20.07
C ASP A 150 8.31 -28.48 -18.62
N SER A 151 9.35 -29.29 -18.40
CA SER A 151 9.90 -29.49 -17.07
C SER A 151 10.58 -28.23 -16.52
N SER A 152 10.48 -28.02 -15.20
CA SER A 152 11.01 -26.82 -14.53
C SER A 152 12.52 -26.89 -14.20
N TRP A 153 13.17 -25.73 -14.01
CA TRP A 153 14.64 -25.59 -14.08
C TRP A 153 15.46 -25.90 -12.81
N VAL A 154 14.84 -26.27 -11.69
CA VAL A 154 15.52 -26.18 -10.39
C VAL A 154 16.17 -27.51 -9.95
N PRO A 155 17.26 -27.50 -9.14
CA PRO A 155 18.16 -28.64 -9.04
C PRO A 155 17.55 -29.94 -8.49
N PRO A 156 17.98 -31.10 -9.05
CA PRO A 156 18.99 -31.23 -10.10
C PRO A 156 18.38 -31.39 -11.51
N GLN A 157 18.52 -30.34 -12.32
CA GLN A 157 18.61 -30.33 -13.79
C GLN A 157 17.37 -30.79 -14.59
N ASN A 158 16.28 -30.01 -14.65
CA ASN A 158 15.14 -30.22 -15.59
C ASN A 158 14.57 -31.63 -15.63
N ARG A 159 14.80 -32.39 -14.56
CA ARG A 159 14.52 -33.82 -14.52
C ARG A 159 13.88 -34.12 -13.20
N TRP A 160 12.74 -34.77 -13.31
CA TRP A 160 12.09 -35.40 -12.20
C TRP A 160 13.06 -36.32 -11.44
N MET A 161 12.92 -36.34 -10.13
CA MET A 161 13.69 -37.20 -9.25
C MET A 161 12.74 -38.06 -8.44
N TRP A 162 12.92 -39.36 -8.53
CA TRP A 162 12.29 -40.34 -7.68
C TRP A 162 13.32 -40.97 -6.76
N TYR A 163 12.93 -41.24 -5.53
CA TYR A 163 13.82 -41.80 -4.52
C TYR A 163 13.43 -43.25 -4.21
N TYR A 164 14.34 -44.17 -4.54
CA TYR A 164 14.34 -45.56 -4.10
C TYR A 164 15.37 -45.67 -2.96
N PRO A 165 15.18 -46.52 -1.92
CA PRO A 165 16.12 -46.59 -0.79
C PRO A 165 17.57 -46.69 -1.28
N TYR A 166 18.31 -45.60 -1.07
CA TYR A 166 19.73 -45.38 -1.41
C TYR A 166 20.08 -44.92 -2.84
N GLN A 167 19.13 -44.66 -3.74
CA GLN A 167 19.42 -44.15 -5.10
C GLN A 167 18.35 -43.18 -5.65
N ASN A 168 18.83 -42.10 -6.27
CA ASN A 168 18.00 -41.19 -7.06
C ASN A 168 17.82 -41.76 -8.47
N VAL A 169 16.58 -41.76 -8.93
CA VAL A 169 16.16 -42.24 -10.24
C VAL A 169 15.51 -41.08 -10.99
N PHE A 170 15.83 -40.92 -12.27
CA PHE A 170 15.33 -39.82 -13.09
C PHE A 170 14.44 -40.40 -14.19
N PRO A 171 13.09 -40.28 -14.12
CA PRO A 171 12.21 -40.70 -15.21
C PRO A 171 12.43 -39.83 -16.45
N SER A 172 12.06 -40.38 -17.61
CA SER A 172 12.01 -39.60 -18.85
C SER A 172 10.82 -38.64 -18.85
N TRP A 173 11.00 -37.50 -19.51
CA TRP A 173 9.94 -36.54 -19.86
C TRP A 173 9.88 -36.43 -21.38
N ASP A 174 8.68 -36.32 -21.95
CA ASP A 174 8.43 -36.32 -23.40
C ASP A 174 8.19 -34.93 -24.02
N GLY A 175 8.22 -33.87 -23.20
CA GLY A 175 8.11 -32.49 -23.67
C GLY A 175 9.44 -31.87 -24.13
N PRO A 176 9.46 -30.56 -24.43
CA PRO A 176 8.35 -29.61 -24.28
C PRO A 176 7.18 -29.88 -25.24
N HIS A 177 5.94 -29.67 -24.77
CA HIS A 177 4.73 -29.70 -25.59
C HIS A 177 4.28 -28.27 -25.85
N CYS A 178 4.18 -27.85 -27.10
CA CYS A 178 3.78 -26.50 -27.48
C CYS A 178 2.55 -26.54 -28.39
N PHE A 179 1.63 -25.61 -28.15
CA PHE A 179 0.34 -25.51 -28.82
C PHE A 179 0.13 -24.08 -29.30
N ASN A 180 -0.46 -23.88 -30.47
CA ASN A 180 -0.87 -22.53 -30.87
C ASN A 180 -2.16 -22.16 -30.13
N VAL A 181 -2.41 -20.87 -30.00
CA VAL A 181 -3.68 -20.31 -29.55
C VAL A 181 -4.50 -20.01 -30.80
N GLU A 182 -5.69 -20.60 -30.88
CA GLU A 182 -6.61 -20.40 -31.98
C GLU A 182 -8.02 -20.14 -31.45
N CYS A 183 -8.85 -19.53 -32.30
CA CYS A 183 -10.27 -19.47 -32.06
C CYS A 183 -10.99 -20.49 -32.94
N ASP A 184 -11.94 -21.23 -32.35
CA ASP A 184 -12.73 -22.20 -33.11
C ASP A 184 -13.76 -21.47 -34.00
N ALA A 185 -13.59 -21.56 -35.31
CA ALA A 185 -14.51 -21.06 -36.33
C ALA A 185 -15.91 -21.72 -36.32
N VAL A 186 -16.19 -22.65 -35.40
CA VAL A 186 -17.51 -23.28 -35.21
C VAL A 186 -18.43 -22.46 -34.28
N ARG A 187 -17.98 -21.32 -33.76
CA ARG A 187 -18.79 -20.37 -32.99
C ARG A 187 -19.72 -19.51 -33.85
N THR A 188 -20.59 -18.74 -33.20
CA THR A 188 -21.47 -17.77 -33.86
C THR A 188 -20.65 -16.72 -34.60
N ASP A 189 -21.14 -16.33 -35.77
CA ASP A 189 -20.60 -15.31 -36.68
C ASP A 189 -21.81 -14.46 -37.04
N THR A 190 -21.96 -13.34 -36.32
CA THR A 190 -23.19 -12.55 -36.27
C THR A 190 -23.38 -11.75 -37.55
N ASP A 191 -22.31 -11.24 -38.13
CA ASP A 191 -22.31 -10.38 -39.30
C ASP A 191 -22.01 -11.13 -40.62
N GLY A 192 -21.54 -12.37 -40.54
CA GLY A 192 -21.29 -13.27 -41.65
C GLY A 192 -19.98 -12.98 -42.39
N ASP A 193 -19.00 -12.38 -41.71
CA ASP A 193 -17.71 -12.00 -42.30
C ASP A 193 -16.72 -13.17 -42.42
N GLY A 194 -17.01 -14.27 -41.73
CA GLY A 194 -16.20 -15.48 -41.70
C GLY A 194 -15.20 -15.54 -40.55
N ILE A 195 -15.22 -14.57 -39.64
CA ILE A 195 -14.57 -14.55 -38.34
C ILE A 195 -15.68 -14.77 -37.29
N ALA A 196 -15.42 -15.61 -36.29
CA ALA A 196 -16.41 -15.85 -35.26
C ALA A 196 -16.43 -14.67 -34.26
N ASP A 197 -17.59 -14.36 -33.66
CA ASP A 197 -17.80 -13.22 -32.76
C ASP A 197 -16.73 -13.10 -31.66
N ALA A 198 -16.18 -14.23 -31.19
CA ALA A 198 -15.18 -14.28 -30.12
C ALA A 198 -13.77 -13.82 -30.56
N CYS A 199 -13.50 -13.77 -31.85
CA CYS A 199 -12.24 -13.27 -32.41
C CYS A 199 -12.48 -12.23 -33.51
N ASP A 200 -13.70 -11.69 -33.58
CA ASP A 200 -14.07 -10.57 -34.41
C ASP A 200 -13.90 -9.28 -33.61
N ASN A 201 -13.00 -8.41 -34.06
CA ASN A 201 -12.78 -7.10 -33.45
C ASN A 201 -13.91 -6.10 -33.76
N CYS A 202 -14.89 -6.48 -34.60
CA CYS A 202 -16.14 -5.78 -34.80
C CYS A 202 -17.32 -6.77 -35.01
N PRO A 203 -17.78 -7.49 -33.96
CA PRO A 203 -18.72 -8.63 -34.08
C PRO A 203 -20.04 -8.39 -34.83
N ASP A 204 -20.45 -7.13 -34.94
CA ASP A 204 -21.70 -6.73 -35.59
C ASP A 204 -21.50 -6.11 -36.99
N LEU A 205 -20.26 -5.98 -37.48
CA LEU A 205 -19.90 -5.24 -38.69
C LEU A 205 -18.91 -5.98 -39.60
N PHE A 206 -19.41 -6.44 -40.76
CA PHE A 206 -18.64 -7.21 -41.74
C PHE A 206 -17.24 -6.63 -42.03
N ASN A 207 -16.19 -7.27 -41.51
CA ASN A 207 -14.80 -6.82 -41.58
C ASN A 207 -13.79 -7.99 -41.67
N PRO A 208 -13.84 -8.81 -42.75
CA PRO A 208 -13.10 -10.07 -42.86
C PRO A 208 -11.57 -9.96 -42.90
N LEU A 209 -11.04 -8.73 -42.92
CA LEU A 209 -9.61 -8.45 -42.86
C LEU A 209 -9.12 -8.13 -41.45
N GLN A 210 -10.03 -7.85 -40.51
CA GLN A 210 -9.73 -7.57 -39.11
C GLN A 210 -8.62 -6.50 -38.97
N GLU A 211 -8.74 -5.42 -39.75
CA GLU A 211 -7.82 -4.28 -39.66
C GLU A 211 -7.98 -3.61 -38.29
N ASN A 212 -6.85 -3.19 -37.71
CA ASN A 212 -6.76 -2.58 -36.39
C ASN A 212 -5.48 -1.71 -36.37
N ALA A 213 -5.64 -0.41 -36.60
CA ALA A 213 -4.56 0.50 -36.93
C ALA A 213 -3.76 0.98 -35.71
N ASP A 214 -4.40 1.17 -34.56
CA ASP A 214 -3.79 1.57 -33.28
C ASP A 214 -3.60 0.38 -32.32
N GLY A 215 -4.29 -0.72 -32.54
CA GLY A 215 -4.07 -1.99 -31.85
C GLY A 215 -4.89 -2.19 -30.58
N ASP A 216 -5.98 -1.46 -30.40
CA ASP A 216 -6.91 -1.65 -29.28
C ASP A 216 -8.09 -2.60 -29.65
N TRP A 217 -9.21 -2.56 -28.92
CA TRP A 217 -10.35 -3.47 -29.11
C TRP A 217 -11.67 -2.71 -29.25
N PRO A 218 -11.67 -1.71 -30.14
CA PRO A 218 -12.38 -1.92 -31.41
C PRO A 218 -11.44 -2.09 -32.63
N GLY A 219 -11.93 -2.74 -33.69
CA GLY A 219 -11.24 -2.75 -35.00
C GLY A 219 -11.60 -1.54 -35.86
N ASP A 220 -10.81 -1.26 -36.91
CA ASP A 220 -10.96 -0.09 -37.82
C ASP A 220 -12.40 0.13 -38.34
N SER A 221 -13.23 -0.92 -38.40
CA SER A 221 -14.59 -0.85 -38.92
C SER A 221 -15.63 -0.36 -37.91
N CYS A 222 -15.36 -0.51 -36.62
CA CYS A 222 -16.25 -0.15 -35.51
C CYS A 222 -15.62 0.86 -34.54
N ASP A 223 -14.36 1.21 -34.76
CA ASP A 223 -13.59 2.16 -33.99
C ASP A 223 -13.90 3.62 -34.40
N VAL A 224 -14.18 4.45 -33.39
CA VAL A 224 -14.48 5.88 -33.55
C VAL A 224 -13.18 6.69 -33.64
N CYS A 225 -12.12 6.20 -33.02
CA CYS A 225 -10.83 6.83 -32.81
C CYS A 225 -9.67 6.03 -33.44
N LEU A 226 -9.82 5.65 -34.72
CA LEU A 226 -8.92 4.85 -35.60
C LEU A 226 -7.39 4.89 -35.42
N TYR A 227 -6.84 5.93 -34.79
CA TYR A 227 -5.40 6.12 -34.63
C TYR A 227 -5.00 6.41 -33.18
N ASP A 228 -5.91 6.20 -32.23
CA ASP A 228 -5.76 6.50 -30.83
C ASP A 228 -6.25 5.32 -29.96
N PRO A 229 -5.33 4.50 -29.42
CA PRO A 229 -5.67 3.30 -28.66
C PRO A 229 -6.29 3.59 -27.27
N TYR A 230 -6.46 4.87 -26.92
CA TYR A 230 -7.11 5.32 -25.69
C TYR A 230 -8.56 5.74 -25.90
N ASP A 231 -9.01 5.80 -27.16
CA ASP A 231 -10.41 6.02 -27.53
C ASP A 231 -11.00 7.33 -26.94
N ASP A 232 -12.33 7.44 -26.95
CA ASP A 232 -13.10 8.47 -26.25
C ASP A 232 -13.39 8.01 -24.81
N ALA A 233 -12.39 8.18 -23.93
CA ALA A 233 -12.38 7.59 -22.59
C ALA A 233 -13.49 8.11 -21.66
N ASP A 234 -13.96 9.35 -21.86
CA ASP A 234 -15.02 9.97 -21.08
C ASP A 234 -16.37 10.05 -21.79
N GLY A 235 -16.42 9.75 -23.09
CA GLY A 235 -17.63 9.64 -23.89
C GLY A 235 -18.17 10.98 -24.39
N ASP A 236 -17.32 12.00 -24.48
CA ASP A 236 -17.68 13.37 -24.86
C ASP A 236 -17.73 13.56 -26.39
N GLY A 237 -17.22 12.58 -27.14
CA GLY A 237 -17.15 12.54 -28.59
C GLY A 237 -15.84 13.07 -29.19
N VAL A 238 -14.82 13.31 -28.37
CA VAL A 238 -13.47 13.71 -28.74
C VAL A 238 -12.50 12.58 -28.38
N CYS A 239 -11.59 12.22 -29.30
CA CYS A 239 -10.60 11.18 -29.03
C CYS A 239 -9.54 11.70 -28.05
N ALA A 240 -9.08 10.86 -27.12
CA ALA A 240 -8.16 11.23 -26.05
C ALA A 240 -6.86 11.90 -26.53
N ASP A 241 -6.37 11.59 -27.72
CA ASP A 241 -5.16 12.20 -28.30
C ASP A 241 -5.30 13.69 -28.68
N VAL A 242 -6.54 14.16 -28.86
CA VAL A 242 -6.87 15.55 -29.21
C VAL A 242 -7.79 16.22 -28.19
N ASP A 243 -8.19 15.50 -27.15
CA ASP A 243 -8.98 15.98 -26.03
C ASP A 243 -8.10 16.75 -25.03
N ASN A 244 -8.49 17.99 -24.71
CA ASN A 244 -7.81 18.80 -23.70
C ASN A 244 -8.25 18.46 -22.26
N CYS A 245 -9.22 17.57 -22.09
CA CYS A 245 -9.60 16.93 -20.83
C CYS A 245 -9.97 15.44 -21.03
N PRO A 246 -9.01 14.54 -21.34
CA PRO A 246 -9.26 13.13 -21.73
C PRO A 246 -10.02 12.23 -20.75
N THR A 247 -10.45 12.75 -19.60
CA THR A 247 -11.14 12.02 -18.54
C THR A 247 -12.35 12.77 -17.99
N VAL A 248 -12.68 13.94 -18.54
CA VAL A 248 -13.75 14.83 -18.03
C VAL A 248 -14.55 15.40 -19.21
N ASP A 249 -15.78 14.89 -19.37
CA ASP A 249 -16.71 15.25 -20.46
C ASP A 249 -16.76 16.76 -20.73
N ASN A 250 -16.15 17.19 -21.83
CA ASN A 250 -16.12 18.57 -22.24
C ASN A 250 -16.21 18.75 -23.77
N PRO A 251 -17.33 18.38 -24.42
CA PRO A 251 -17.44 18.32 -25.89
C PRO A 251 -17.18 19.64 -26.65
N THR A 252 -17.11 20.75 -25.91
CA THR A 252 -16.81 22.09 -26.43
C THR A 252 -15.32 22.40 -26.51
N GLN A 253 -14.47 21.66 -25.79
CA GLN A 253 -13.01 21.83 -25.75
C GLN A 253 -12.62 23.28 -25.47
N THR A 254 -13.31 23.91 -24.51
CA THR A 254 -13.01 25.29 -24.12
C THR A 254 -11.73 25.29 -23.28
N ASP A 255 -10.84 26.23 -23.58
CA ASP A 255 -9.54 26.45 -22.95
C ASP A 255 -9.31 27.98 -23.00
N GLU A 256 -9.70 28.68 -21.93
CA GLU A 256 -9.73 30.14 -21.89
C GLU A 256 -8.32 30.76 -21.89
N ASP A 257 -7.36 30.14 -21.22
CA ASP A 257 -6.01 30.67 -21.05
C ASP A 257 -4.95 30.09 -22.02
N GLN A 258 -5.31 29.05 -22.78
CA GLN A 258 -4.50 28.39 -23.80
C GLN A 258 -3.25 27.68 -23.26
N ASP A 259 -3.35 27.08 -22.09
CA ASP A 259 -2.28 26.25 -21.53
C ASP A 259 -2.28 24.79 -22.02
N GLY A 260 -3.36 24.37 -22.69
CA GLY A 260 -3.55 23.04 -23.26
C GLY A 260 -4.42 22.11 -22.41
N LEU A 261 -4.90 22.55 -21.25
CA LEU A 261 -5.94 21.90 -20.47
C LEU A 261 -7.27 22.61 -20.69
N GLY A 262 -8.36 21.84 -20.73
CA GLY A 262 -9.69 22.44 -20.88
C GLY A 262 -10.22 22.98 -19.55
N ASP A 263 -11.05 24.03 -19.62
CA ASP A 263 -11.68 24.67 -18.44
C ASP A 263 -12.42 23.66 -17.53
N ALA A 264 -12.82 22.50 -18.06
CA ALA A 264 -13.54 21.46 -17.33
C ALA A 264 -12.64 20.66 -16.37
N CYS A 265 -11.34 20.57 -16.66
CA CYS A 265 -10.35 19.82 -15.90
C CYS A 265 -9.17 20.68 -15.44
N ASP A 266 -9.27 22.00 -15.62
CA ASP A 266 -8.28 22.99 -15.20
C ASP A 266 -8.65 23.57 -13.82
N ASN A 267 -7.76 23.44 -12.85
CA ASN A 267 -7.90 24.01 -11.51
C ASN A 267 -7.57 25.52 -11.44
N CYS A 268 -7.12 26.12 -12.54
CA CYS A 268 -6.99 27.58 -12.71
C CYS A 268 -7.42 28.05 -14.12
N PRO A 269 -8.73 27.99 -14.49
CA PRO A 269 -9.24 28.22 -15.86
C PRO A 269 -8.91 29.55 -16.55
N THR A 270 -8.29 30.49 -15.83
CA THR A 270 -7.97 31.82 -16.35
C THR A 270 -6.47 32.15 -16.27
N VAL A 271 -5.65 31.24 -15.73
CA VAL A 271 -4.23 31.44 -15.46
C VAL A 271 -3.44 30.18 -15.78
N SER A 272 -2.76 30.22 -16.93
CA SER A 272 -2.01 29.09 -17.48
C SER A 272 -1.11 28.37 -16.45
N ASN A 273 -1.41 27.09 -16.23
CA ASN A 273 -0.73 26.19 -15.30
C ASN A 273 -0.86 24.72 -15.75
N ALA A 274 -0.23 24.39 -16.87
CA ALA A 274 -0.27 23.04 -17.44
C ALA A 274 0.25 21.91 -16.51
N ASP A 275 0.87 22.22 -15.38
CA ASP A 275 1.27 21.26 -14.34
C ASP A 275 0.21 20.97 -13.28
N GLN A 276 -0.85 21.78 -13.19
CA GLN A 276 -2.00 21.61 -12.29
C GLN A 276 -1.58 21.33 -10.84
N ALA A 277 -0.53 22.02 -10.40
CA ALA A 277 -0.09 21.94 -9.01
C ALA A 277 -1.20 22.47 -8.08
N ASP A 278 -1.45 21.75 -7.00
CA ASP A 278 -2.49 21.97 -5.99
C ASP A 278 -1.94 21.31 -4.71
N ASP A 279 -1.09 22.06 -3.99
CA ASP A 279 -0.30 21.55 -2.88
C ASP A 279 -1.15 21.24 -1.63
N ASP A 280 -2.32 21.87 -1.47
CA ASP A 280 -3.20 21.70 -0.32
C ASP A 280 -4.46 20.84 -0.59
N GLY A 281 -4.82 20.63 -1.86
CA GLY A 281 -5.90 19.77 -2.31
C GLY A 281 -7.28 20.41 -2.30
N ASP A 282 -7.36 21.74 -2.38
CA ASP A 282 -8.62 22.50 -2.29
C ASP A 282 -9.36 22.63 -3.66
N ASN A 283 -8.73 22.15 -4.74
CA ASN A 283 -9.13 22.22 -6.16
C ASN A 283 -8.91 23.58 -6.86
N PHE A 284 -8.15 24.48 -6.26
CA PHE A 284 -7.54 25.63 -6.91
C PHE A 284 -6.05 25.36 -7.12
N GLY A 285 -5.54 25.70 -8.29
CA GLY A 285 -4.12 25.51 -8.54
C GLY A 285 -3.27 26.55 -7.82
N ASP A 286 -2.05 26.18 -7.41
CA ASP A 286 -1.10 27.02 -6.65
C ASP A 286 -0.90 28.43 -7.25
N ILE A 287 -1.09 28.59 -8.57
CA ILE A 287 -0.89 29.87 -9.26
C ILE A 287 -2.06 30.84 -9.10
N CYS A 288 -3.27 30.34 -8.87
CA CYS A 288 -4.50 31.12 -8.74
C CYS A 288 -5.11 31.03 -7.33
N ASP A 289 -4.57 30.18 -6.48
CA ASP A 289 -4.90 30.04 -5.07
C ASP A 289 -4.28 31.20 -4.25
N ASN A 290 -5.11 31.84 -3.40
CA ASN A 290 -4.68 32.89 -2.48
C ASN A 290 -4.12 32.36 -1.15
N CYS A 291 -4.20 31.04 -0.90
CA CYS A 291 -3.54 30.30 0.18
C CYS A 291 -2.96 28.94 -0.26
N PRO A 292 -1.90 28.91 -1.10
CA PRO A 292 -1.38 27.68 -1.75
C PRO A 292 -0.91 26.52 -0.87
N ASN A 293 -1.01 26.62 0.46
CA ASN A 293 -0.59 25.58 1.39
C ASN A 293 -1.67 25.25 2.43
N ASP A 294 -2.84 25.90 2.37
CA ASP A 294 -3.86 25.85 3.42
C ASP A 294 -5.26 25.77 2.80
N ASP A 295 -5.84 24.55 2.80
CA ASP A 295 -7.12 24.18 2.16
C ASP A 295 -8.23 25.23 2.37
N ASN A 296 -8.52 26.02 1.33
CA ASN A 296 -9.53 27.06 1.36
C ASN A 296 -10.39 27.13 0.08
N PRO A 297 -11.24 26.12 -0.21
CA PRO A 297 -12.01 26.03 -1.46
C PRO A 297 -12.97 27.20 -1.73
N GLY A 298 -13.19 28.08 -0.75
CA GLY A 298 -14.00 29.30 -0.88
C GLY A 298 -13.22 30.51 -1.37
N GLN A 299 -11.87 30.49 -1.30
CA GLN A 299 -10.96 31.54 -1.73
C GLN A 299 -11.36 32.92 -1.17
N GLU A 300 -11.87 32.96 0.07
CA GLU A 300 -12.24 34.20 0.74
C GLU A 300 -10.99 35.08 1.00
N ASP A 301 -11.10 36.37 0.73
CA ASP A 301 -10.09 37.40 1.00
C ASP A 301 -10.85 38.67 1.42
N GLY A 302 -10.98 38.85 2.73
CA GLY A 302 -11.88 39.81 3.37
C GLY A 302 -11.45 41.26 3.19
N ASP A 303 -10.15 41.52 3.06
CA ASP A 303 -9.59 42.85 2.95
C ASP A 303 -8.97 43.18 1.57
N ILE A 304 -8.91 42.18 0.70
CA ILE A 304 -8.53 42.27 -0.72
C ILE A 304 -7.05 42.64 -0.85
N ASP A 305 -6.20 42.01 -0.06
CA ASP A 305 -4.75 42.17 -0.17
C ASP A 305 -4.08 41.11 -1.05
N GLY A 306 -4.80 40.04 -1.40
CA GLY A 306 -4.34 38.94 -2.23
C GLY A 306 -3.82 37.74 -1.44
N ILE A 307 -3.92 37.75 -0.12
CA ILE A 307 -3.72 36.61 0.78
C ILE A 307 -5.11 36.19 1.28
N GLY A 308 -5.43 34.90 1.24
CA GLY A 308 -6.76 34.43 1.67
C GLY A 308 -6.95 34.47 3.18
N ASP A 309 -8.20 34.59 3.63
CA ASP A 309 -8.58 34.68 5.04
C ASP A 309 -8.03 33.53 5.90
N GLU A 310 -7.81 32.34 5.31
CA GLU A 310 -7.29 31.15 6.00
C GLU A 310 -5.79 31.26 6.33
N CYS A 311 -5.01 31.94 5.48
CA CYS A 311 -3.55 32.06 5.60
C CYS A 311 -3.08 33.51 5.83
N ASP A 312 -4.01 34.46 5.95
CA ASP A 312 -3.73 35.85 6.29
C ASP A 312 -3.57 36.02 7.81
N ASN A 313 -2.39 36.48 8.24
CA ASN A 313 -2.09 36.77 9.63
C ASN A 313 -2.77 38.05 10.15
N CYS A 314 -3.46 38.81 9.30
CA CYS A 314 -4.36 39.91 9.66
C CYS A 314 -5.60 40.01 8.74
N PRO A 315 -6.58 39.08 8.81
CA PRO A 315 -7.71 38.89 7.85
C PRO A 315 -8.68 40.08 7.60
N THR A 316 -8.44 41.21 8.24
CA THR A 316 -9.29 42.41 8.16
C THR A 316 -8.49 43.68 7.89
N GLN A 317 -7.18 43.57 7.69
CA GLN A 317 -6.26 44.69 7.53
C GLN A 317 -5.22 44.45 6.44
N TYR A 318 -5.45 45.03 5.26
CA TYR A 318 -4.56 44.95 4.09
C TYR A 318 -3.05 44.97 4.43
N ASN A 319 -2.40 43.81 4.29
CA ASN A 319 -0.98 43.57 4.63
C ASN A 319 -0.34 42.49 3.72
N PRO A 320 -0.21 42.72 2.40
CA PRO A 320 0.21 41.69 1.43
C PRO A 320 1.67 41.24 1.55
N GLN A 321 2.40 41.73 2.54
CA GLN A 321 3.77 41.32 2.88
C GLN A 321 3.80 40.37 4.08
N GLN A 322 2.68 40.18 4.79
CA GLN A 322 2.51 39.26 5.90
C GLN A 322 3.64 39.37 6.93
N GLU A 323 4.11 40.59 7.22
CA GLU A 323 5.20 40.81 8.17
C GLU A 323 4.76 40.39 9.57
N ASN A 324 5.51 39.49 10.20
CA ASN A 324 5.32 39.03 11.57
C ASN A 324 6.71 38.94 12.23
N SER A 325 7.01 39.87 13.14
CA SER A 325 8.40 40.08 13.61
C SER A 325 8.82 39.14 14.74
N ASP A 326 7.88 38.70 15.57
CA ASP A 326 8.11 37.80 16.70
C ASP A 326 7.66 36.35 16.42
N GLY A 327 6.87 36.14 15.36
CA GLY A 327 6.50 34.83 14.84
C GLY A 327 5.35 34.18 15.59
N ASP A 328 4.45 34.97 16.17
CA ASP A 328 3.21 34.48 16.77
C ASP A 328 2.09 34.27 15.72
N GLU A 329 0.82 34.24 16.13
CA GLU A 329 -0.32 34.07 15.20
C GLU A 329 -0.74 35.38 14.51
N PHE A 330 -0.30 36.55 14.98
CA PHE A 330 -0.76 37.84 14.50
C PHE A 330 0.31 38.55 13.66
N GLY A 331 -0.08 39.12 12.52
CA GLY A 331 0.81 39.99 11.76
C GLY A 331 1.08 41.31 12.48
N ASN A 332 2.24 41.93 12.21
CA ASN A 332 2.66 43.22 12.76
C ASN A 332 1.58 44.33 12.74
N LEU A 333 0.64 44.26 11.79
CA LEU A 333 -0.39 45.28 11.59
C LEU A 333 -1.60 45.12 12.53
N CYS A 334 -1.90 43.90 12.95
CA CYS A 334 -3.02 43.56 13.83
C CYS A 334 -2.58 43.05 15.20
N ASP A 335 -1.29 42.82 15.38
CA ASP A 335 -0.65 42.44 16.63
C ASP A 335 -0.57 43.64 17.60
N PRO A 336 -1.16 43.53 18.82
CA PRO A 336 -1.00 44.51 19.89
C PRO A 336 0.46 44.69 20.36
N CYS A 337 1.26 43.63 20.28
CA CYS A 337 2.63 43.52 20.76
C CYS A 337 3.62 42.96 19.71
N PRO A 338 3.90 43.69 18.60
CA PRO A 338 4.67 43.22 17.42
C PRO A 338 6.14 42.80 17.61
N ALA A 339 6.61 42.69 18.84
CA ALA A 339 7.98 42.30 19.16
C ALA A 339 8.02 41.30 20.32
N ASP A 340 6.87 40.76 20.72
CA ASP A 340 6.69 39.88 21.86
C ASP A 340 5.67 38.78 21.55
N PRO A 341 6.13 37.55 21.29
CA PRO A 341 5.24 36.46 20.89
C PRO A 341 4.32 35.97 22.01
N ALA A 342 4.52 36.43 23.26
CA ALA A 342 3.63 36.13 24.36
C ALA A 342 2.41 37.07 24.41
N ASN A 343 2.44 38.16 23.63
CA ASN A 343 1.40 39.18 23.61
C ASN A 343 1.06 39.75 25.00
N ASP A 344 -0.08 40.42 25.09
CA ASP A 344 -0.78 40.76 26.32
C ASP A 344 -1.59 39.54 26.80
N ALA A 345 -0.92 38.62 27.49
CA ALA A 345 -1.50 37.31 27.85
C ALA A 345 -2.63 37.41 28.89
N ASP A 346 -2.68 38.48 29.68
CA ASP A 346 -3.70 38.68 30.73
C ASP A 346 -4.70 39.81 30.41
N GLY A 347 -4.52 40.52 29.31
CA GLY A 347 -5.45 41.50 28.76
C GLY A 347 -5.40 42.84 29.49
N ASP A 348 -4.25 43.21 30.06
CA ASP A 348 -4.07 44.44 30.84
C ASP A 348 -3.52 45.64 30.05
N ASP A 349 -3.45 45.49 28.71
CA ASP A 349 -2.93 46.43 27.73
C ASP A 349 -1.39 46.63 27.81
N LEU A 350 -0.65 45.69 28.41
CA LEU A 350 0.80 45.67 28.45
C LEU A 350 1.36 44.39 27.82
N CYS A 351 2.41 44.54 27.01
CA CYS A 351 3.10 43.40 26.45
C CYS A 351 3.94 42.72 27.52
N ALA A 352 4.06 41.39 27.49
CA ALA A 352 4.77 40.61 28.51
C ALA A 352 6.20 41.11 28.81
N ALA A 353 6.92 41.66 27.83
CA ALA A 353 8.25 42.25 28.02
C ALA A 353 8.27 43.55 28.86
N ASP A 354 7.17 44.28 28.87
CA ASP A 354 6.96 45.53 29.61
C ASP A 354 6.04 45.32 30.85
N ASP A 355 5.58 44.10 31.08
CA ASP A 355 4.70 43.69 32.18
C ASP A 355 5.48 42.99 33.30
N ASN A 356 5.43 43.53 34.51
CA ASN A 356 6.04 42.94 35.70
C ASN A 356 5.22 41.78 36.31
N CYS A 357 4.04 41.49 35.77
CA CYS A 357 3.25 40.29 36.00
C CYS A 357 2.62 39.74 34.72
N PRO A 358 3.40 39.20 33.76
CA PRO A 358 2.98 38.80 32.39
C PRO A 358 1.77 37.86 32.21
N THR A 359 1.18 37.37 33.30
CA THR A 359 0.07 36.41 33.32
C THR A 359 -0.99 36.75 34.36
N VAL A 360 -0.87 37.90 35.05
CA VAL A 360 -1.75 38.32 36.14
C VAL A 360 -2.11 39.79 35.98
N TYR A 361 -3.28 40.04 35.40
CA TYR A 361 -3.83 41.38 35.09
C TYR A 361 -3.49 42.42 36.17
N ASN A 362 -2.63 43.38 35.84
CA ASN A 362 -2.17 44.41 36.75
C ASN A 362 -1.77 45.70 36.00
N PRO A 363 -2.73 46.40 35.36
CA PRO A 363 -2.44 47.51 34.44
C PRO A 363 -1.74 48.72 35.11
N ASP A 364 -1.77 48.79 36.44
CA ASP A 364 -1.10 49.82 37.23
C ASP A 364 0.39 49.51 37.52
N GLN A 365 0.87 48.29 37.19
CA GLN A 365 2.25 47.82 37.33
C GLN A 365 2.86 48.14 38.69
N THR A 366 2.05 48.02 39.75
CA THR A 366 2.50 48.37 41.11
C THR A 366 3.55 47.36 41.56
N ASP A 367 4.73 47.86 41.88
CA ASP A 367 5.89 47.13 42.40
C ASP A 367 6.40 47.92 43.61
N SER A 368 5.99 47.48 44.81
CA SER A 368 6.17 48.21 46.06
C SER A 368 7.59 48.13 46.62
N ASP A 369 8.32 47.04 46.32
CA ASP A 369 9.65 46.78 46.84
C ASP A 369 10.77 46.96 45.78
N GLY A 370 10.40 47.06 44.51
CA GLY A 370 11.25 47.47 43.39
C GLY A 370 12.11 46.35 42.83
N ASP A 371 11.68 45.09 42.98
CA ASP A 371 12.44 43.92 42.56
C ASP A 371 12.19 43.54 41.08
N GLY A 372 11.21 44.18 40.43
CA GLY A 372 10.82 43.95 39.04
C GLY A 372 9.71 42.91 38.86
N VAL A 373 9.16 42.36 39.94
CA VAL A 373 7.94 41.53 39.98
C VAL A 373 6.81 42.39 40.55
N GLY A 374 5.66 42.44 39.88
CA GLY A 374 4.54 43.25 40.36
C GLY A 374 3.90 42.66 41.61
N ASP A 375 3.37 43.53 42.49
CA ASP A 375 2.66 43.16 43.72
C ASP A 375 1.52 42.14 43.45
N ALA A 376 0.95 42.16 42.24
CA ALA A 376 -0.14 41.27 41.83
C ALA A 376 0.28 39.80 41.68
N CYS A 377 1.52 39.54 41.27
CA CYS A 377 2.09 38.20 41.06
C CYS A 377 3.22 37.86 42.04
N ALA A 378 3.68 38.83 42.85
CA ALA A 378 4.67 38.63 43.91
C ALA A 378 4.26 37.52 44.90
N ALA A 379 2.97 37.38 45.19
CA ALA A 379 2.45 36.32 46.07
C ALA A 379 2.66 34.89 45.53
N MET A 380 3.09 34.70 44.28
CA MET A 380 3.47 33.39 43.73
C MET A 380 4.94 33.02 44.03
N PHE A 381 5.75 33.96 44.50
CA PHE A 381 7.19 33.79 44.71
C PHE A 381 7.71 34.30 46.07
N GLU A 382 6.85 34.93 46.88
CA GLU A 382 7.20 35.39 48.23
C GLU A 382 6.63 34.49 49.34
N CYS A 383 7.36 34.38 50.44
CA CYS A 383 6.93 33.74 51.68
C CYS A 383 5.84 34.60 52.33
N VAL A 384 4.56 34.35 52.05
CA VAL A 384 3.43 35.14 52.58
C VAL A 384 2.82 34.50 53.84
N GLY A 385 3.19 33.25 54.14
CA GLY A 385 2.60 32.43 55.18
C GLY A 385 3.56 32.00 56.28
N ILE A 386 3.65 30.69 56.50
CA ILE A 386 4.53 30.08 57.50
C ILE A 386 5.62 29.27 56.81
N ARG A 387 6.88 29.49 57.18
CA ARG A 387 7.97 28.56 56.83
C ARG A 387 7.59 27.15 57.27
N GLY A 388 7.54 26.22 56.32
CA GLY A 388 7.10 24.85 56.52
C GLY A 388 5.87 24.44 55.71
N ASN A 389 5.20 25.37 55.01
CA ASN A 389 4.21 25.06 53.96
C ASN A 389 4.92 24.80 52.61
N ILE A 390 5.67 23.71 52.52
CA ILE A 390 6.66 23.48 51.46
C ILE A 390 6.04 23.14 50.12
N ASP A 391 4.83 22.57 50.12
CA ASP A 391 4.08 22.30 48.89
C ASP A 391 3.20 23.49 48.45
N ALA A 392 3.30 24.62 49.16
CA ALA A 392 2.59 25.88 48.93
C ALA A 392 1.07 25.70 48.82
N ASP A 393 0.49 24.79 49.61
CA ASP A 393 -0.94 24.57 49.57
C ASP A 393 -1.71 25.77 50.18
N PRO A 394 -2.95 26.05 49.71
CA PRO A 394 -3.68 27.26 50.08
C PRO A 394 -4.13 27.32 51.55
N THR A 395 -3.96 26.25 52.34
CA THR A 395 -4.35 26.22 53.74
C THR A 395 -3.30 26.85 54.65
N ASP A 396 -2.06 26.99 54.17
CA ASP A 396 -0.94 27.57 54.92
C ASP A 396 -0.73 26.88 56.28
N GLU A 397 -0.92 25.55 56.30
CA GLU A 397 -0.72 24.69 57.45
C GLU A 397 0.46 23.74 57.23
N ILE A 398 1.31 23.56 58.24
CA ILE A 398 2.40 22.58 58.18
C ILE A 398 1.83 21.17 58.41
N THR A 399 1.84 20.35 57.37
CA THR A 399 1.31 18.98 57.38
C THR A 399 2.34 17.94 56.93
N ILE A 400 1.91 16.68 56.83
CA ILE A 400 2.77 15.57 56.37
C ILE A 400 3.11 15.68 54.89
N THR A 401 2.31 16.39 54.09
CA THR A 401 2.58 16.55 52.65
C THR A 401 3.80 17.42 52.44
N ASP A 402 4.00 18.46 53.24
CA ASP A 402 5.21 19.30 53.26
C ASP A 402 6.48 18.52 53.53
N LEU A 403 6.43 17.63 54.54
CA LEU A 403 7.54 16.75 54.86
C LEU A 403 7.86 15.81 53.70
N VAL A 404 6.82 15.22 53.09
CA VAL A 404 6.98 14.33 51.95
C VAL A 404 7.58 15.10 50.76
N TYR A 405 7.11 16.31 50.51
CA TYR A 405 7.60 17.18 49.43
C TYR A 405 9.08 17.52 49.64
N LEU A 406 9.47 17.97 50.83
CA LEU A 406 10.86 18.33 51.14
C LEU A 406 11.80 17.12 51.02
N VAL A 407 11.38 15.96 51.53
CA VAL A 407 12.15 14.71 51.38
C VAL A 407 12.28 14.34 49.91
N ASP A 408 11.21 14.51 49.13
CA ASP A 408 11.20 14.15 47.72
C ASP A 408 12.18 15.01 46.91
N PHE A 409 12.11 16.32 47.10
CA PHE A 409 13.03 17.29 46.54
C PHE A 409 14.50 16.98 46.90
N MET A 410 14.78 16.75 48.19
CA MET A 410 16.16 16.61 48.67
C MET A 410 16.83 15.27 48.31
N PHE A 411 16.07 14.16 48.24
CA PHE A 411 16.66 12.82 48.21
C PHE A 411 16.21 11.96 47.04
N THR A 412 15.03 12.23 46.46
CA THR A 412 14.46 11.39 45.39
C THR A 412 14.27 12.12 44.07
N GLY A 413 14.63 13.41 44.00
CA GLY A 413 14.67 14.20 42.77
C GLY A 413 13.33 14.81 42.39
N GLY A 414 12.47 15.07 43.37
CA GLY A 414 11.23 15.82 43.21
C GLY A 414 11.46 17.26 42.75
N PRO A 415 10.39 17.97 42.33
CA PRO A 415 10.45 19.37 41.93
C PRO A 415 10.94 20.26 43.08
N ALA A 416 11.54 21.41 42.74
CA ALA A 416 11.90 22.42 43.73
C ALA A 416 10.63 22.95 44.44
N PRO A 417 10.71 23.35 45.72
CA PRO A 417 9.61 24.02 46.40
C PRO A 417 9.16 25.27 45.62
N PRO A 418 7.85 25.51 45.49
CA PRO A 418 7.32 26.69 44.79
C PRO A 418 7.82 28.00 45.40
N VAL A 419 7.91 28.04 46.74
CA VAL A 419 8.50 29.15 47.49
C VAL A 419 9.72 28.62 48.24
N PHE A 420 10.92 29.06 47.86
CA PHE A 420 12.18 28.53 48.39
C PHE A 420 12.33 28.83 49.88
N GLU A 421 11.90 30.02 50.30
CA GLU A 421 11.94 30.54 51.66
C GLU A 421 11.03 29.78 52.61
N GLU A 422 9.95 29.16 52.11
CA GLU A 422 9.07 28.31 52.92
C GLU A 422 9.70 26.95 53.23
N ALA A 423 10.68 26.52 52.42
CA ALA A 423 11.45 25.30 52.66
C ALA A 423 12.76 25.51 53.45
N ASP A 424 13.26 26.75 53.52
CA ASP A 424 14.40 27.18 54.36
C ASP A 424 13.91 27.48 55.79
N MET A 425 13.66 26.42 56.55
CA MET A 425 13.06 26.45 57.88
C MET A 425 13.89 27.20 58.92
N ASP A 426 15.21 27.26 58.75
CA ASP A 426 16.13 27.95 59.66
C ASP A 426 16.57 29.35 59.20
N ALA A 427 16.07 29.79 58.04
CA ALA A 427 16.31 31.10 57.45
C ALA A 427 17.78 31.39 57.11
N ASN A 428 18.57 30.36 56.82
CA ASN A 428 19.99 30.51 56.53
C ASN A 428 20.31 30.83 55.06
N GLY A 429 19.29 30.82 54.19
CA GLY A 429 19.39 31.08 52.76
C GLY A 429 19.63 29.82 51.91
N GLY A 430 19.41 28.62 52.45
CA GLY A 430 19.60 27.37 51.73
C GLY A 430 18.75 26.23 52.28
N ILE A 431 18.30 25.34 51.39
CA ILE A 431 17.55 24.14 51.77
C ILE A 431 18.53 22.99 51.95
N ASP A 432 18.73 22.55 53.20
CA ASP A 432 19.57 21.43 53.54
C ASP A 432 18.97 20.52 54.64
N ILE A 433 19.78 19.58 55.15
CA ILE A 433 19.30 18.58 56.10
C ILE A 433 18.91 19.19 57.45
N SER A 434 19.39 20.39 57.76
CA SER A 434 19.01 21.12 58.96
C SER A 434 17.55 21.57 58.90
N ASP A 435 17.07 21.99 57.73
CA ASP A 435 15.67 22.37 57.51
C ASP A 435 14.72 21.19 57.68
N LEU A 436 15.07 20.06 57.07
CA LEU A 436 14.32 18.83 57.23
C LEU A 436 14.29 18.37 58.69
N VAL A 437 15.40 18.51 59.42
CA VAL A 437 15.45 18.16 60.85
C VAL A 437 14.53 19.09 61.65
N LEU A 438 14.48 20.39 61.35
CA LEU A 438 13.58 21.32 62.02
C LEU A 438 12.11 21.04 61.72
N LEU A 439 11.76 20.74 60.47
CA LEU A 439 10.40 20.35 60.09
C LEU A 439 9.95 19.10 60.84
N VAL A 440 10.78 18.06 60.86
CA VAL A 440 10.49 16.83 61.62
C VAL A 440 10.39 17.10 63.12
N ASP A 441 11.25 17.95 63.67
CA ASP A 441 11.27 18.25 65.11
C ASP A 441 10.01 19.00 65.53
N TYR A 442 9.60 20.00 64.75
CA TYR A 442 8.37 20.75 64.93
C TYR A 442 7.13 19.84 64.86
N MET A 443 7.04 19.00 63.83
CA MET A 443 5.87 18.15 63.58
C MET A 443 5.70 17.02 64.60
N PHE A 444 6.78 16.38 65.05
CA PHE A 444 6.68 15.10 65.79
C PHE A 444 7.23 15.13 67.21
N THR A 445 8.17 16.02 67.51
CA THR A 445 8.88 16.02 68.81
C THR A 445 8.68 17.31 69.60
N GLY A 446 7.88 18.24 69.07
CA GLY A 446 7.49 19.48 69.77
C GLY A 446 8.59 20.53 69.78
N GLY A 447 9.41 20.56 68.72
CA GLY A 447 10.41 21.58 68.46
C GLY A 447 9.83 23.00 68.38
N PRO A 448 10.71 24.03 68.31
CA PRO A 448 10.28 25.41 68.16
C PRO A 448 9.47 25.60 66.87
N ALA A 449 8.53 26.55 66.88
CA ALA A 449 7.85 26.96 65.67
C ALA A 449 8.87 27.55 64.67
N PRO A 450 8.66 27.35 63.36
CA PRO A 450 9.54 27.91 62.33
C PRO A 450 9.60 29.42 62.41
N GLU A 451 10.70 30.01 61.96
CA GLU A 451 10.79 31.46 61.90
C GLU A 451 9.73 32.01 60.92
N PRO A 452 9.03 33.11 61.24
CA PRO A 452 8.04 33.67 60.32
C PRO A 452 8.71 34.15 59.04
N CYS A 453 7.95 34.18 57.95
CA CYS A 453 8.37 34.80 56.70
C CYS A 453 8.73 36.29 56.91
N PRO A 454 9.66 36.87 56.09
CA PRO A 454 10.14 38.25 56.22
C PRO A 454 9.08 39.35 56.21
#